data_AF-A0A6G9QHL2-F1
#
_entry.id   AF-A0A6G9QHL2-F1
#
_cell.length_a   1.000
_cell.length_b   1.000
_cell.length_c   1.000
_cell.angle_alpha   90.00
_cell.angle_beta   90.00
_cell.angle_gamma   90.00
#
_symmetry.space_group_name_H-M   'P 1'
#
loop_
_entity.id
_entity.type
_entity.pdbx_description
1 polymer ?
#
loop_
_entity_poly.entity_id
_entity_poly.type
_entity_poly.pdbx_seq_one_letter_code
_entity_poly.pdbx_strand_id
1 'polypeptide(L)'
;MKKQQGFTLIELVVVIIILGILAVTAAPKFINLQGDARVSALAGMKAAIQGANTLVYSKAAIAGEEKKAATATPAPSVDIGTGTPAVTQFGYLQANQAQLENAMDVKFNTVTDLAVNPTGTEDWNIFVGTSGVVTIWQSGAPTTCFLSYKQAESSSILPTYVAETDPDDC
;
A
#
# COMPACT_ATOMS: atom_id res chain seq x y z
N MET A 1 42.48 40.13 -26.63
CA MET A 1 41.02 40.23 -26.39
C MET A 1 40.33 39.13 -27.18
N LYS A 2 39.76 38.11 -26.53
CA LYS A 2 38.94 37.09 -27.22
C LYS A 2 37.58 37.72 -27.55
N LYS A 3 37.17 37.71 -28.82
CA LYS A 3 35.83 38.15 -29.23
C LYS A 3 34.81 37.19 -28.58
N GLN A 4 33.94 37.72 -27.74
CA GLN A 4 32.80 36.98 -27.20
C GLN A 4 31.77 36.87 -28.33
N GLN A 5 31.63 35.69 -28.92
CA GLN A 5 30.55 35.39 -29.86
C GLN A 5 29.27 35.29 -29.03
N GLY A 6 28.40 36.30 -29.15
CA GLY A 6 27.07 36.27 -28.54
C GLY A 6 26.18 35.26 -29.25
N PHE A 7 25.22 34.68 -28.51
CA PHE A 7 24.15 33.87 -29.08
C PHE A 7 23.31 34.70 -30.05
N THR A 8 22.92 34.11 -31.18
CA THR A 8 22.00 34.74 -32.13
C THR A 8 20.55 34.61 -31.62
N LEU A 9 19.70 35.58 -31.99
CA LEU A 9 18.28 35.51 -31.64
C LEU A 9 17.60 34.27 -32.22
N ILE A 10 18.03 33.81 -33.40
CA ILE A 10 17.46 32.63 -34.05
C ILE A 10 17.80 31.35 -33.30
N GLU A 11 19.02 31.21 -32.76
CA GLU A 11 19.39 30.05 -31.93
C GLU A 11 18.51 29.95 -30.69
N LEU A 12 18.24 31.07 -30.03
CA LEU A 12 17.37 31.10 -28.85
C LEU A 12 15.92 30.70 -29.21
N VAL A 13 15.39 31.19 -30.33
CA VAL A 13 14.04 30.84 -30.79
C VAL A 13 13.93 29.34 -31.13
N VAL A 14 14.90 28.79 -31.86
CA VAL A 14 14.90 27.37 -32.23
C VAL A 14 14.96 26.47 -31.00
N VAL A 15 15.74 26.83 -29.98
CA VAL A 15 15.82 26.07 -28.72
C VAL A 15 14.46 26.02 -28.02
N ILE A 16 13.75 27.16 -27.90
CA ILE A 16 12.44 27.19 -27.25
C ILE A 16 11.41 26.36 -28.03
N ILE A 17 11.45 26.41 -29.37
CA ILE A 17 10.56 25.58 -30.22
C ILE A 17 10.82 24.09 -29.98
N ILE A 18 12.09 23.66 -29.97
CA ILE A 18 12.43 22.25 -29.73
C ILE A 18 11.98 21.82 -28.33
N LEU A 19 12.25 22.63 -27.31
CA LEU A 19 11.78 22.36 -25.94
C LEU A 19 10.25 22.30 -25.85
N GLY A 20 9.54 23.16 -26.60
CA GLY A 20 8.07 23.15 -26.67
C GLY A 20 7.51 21.84 -27.24
N ILE A 21 8.09 21.34 -28.35
CA ILE A 21 7.68 20.06 -28.95
C ILE A 21 7.94 18.90 -27.99
N LEU A 22 9.13 18.84 -27.39
CA LEU A 22 9.49 17.79 -26.45
C LEU A 22 8.56 17.79 -25.23
N ALA A 23 8.23 18.96 -24.68
CA ALA A 23 7.34 19.10 -23.54
C ALA A 23 5.93 18.55 -23.83
N VAL A 24 5.33 18.89 -24.97
CA VAL A 24 3.98 18.43 -25.34
C VAL A 24 3.93 16.92 -25.54
N THR A 25 4.98 16.32 -26.13
CA THR A 25 5.03 14.86 -26.32
C THR A 25 5.31 14.09 -25.02
N ALA A 26 6.02 14.69 -24.06
CA ALA A 26 6.39 14.03 -22.81
C ALA A 26 5.32 14.17 -21.72
N ALA A 27 4.59 15.29 -21.69
CA ALA A 27 3.64 15.61 -20.62
C ALA A 27 2.56 14.52 -20.38
N PRO A 28 1.90 13.94 -21.41
CA PRO A 28 0.89 12.90 -21.19
C PRO A 28 1.47 11.64 -20.52
N LYS A 29 2.69 11.25 -20.90
CA LYS A 29 3.37 10.09 -20.32
C LYS A 29 3.79 10.35 -18.88
N PHE A 30 4.24 11.57 -18.55
CA PHE A 30 4.62 11.93 -17.19
C PHE A 30 3.45 11.95 -16.20
N ILE A 31 2.24 12.28 -16.67
CA ILE A 31 1.02 12.27 -15.83
C ILE A 31 0.66 10.82 -15.43
N ASN A 32 0.65 9.90 -16.40
CA ASN A 32 0.24 8.50 -16.15
C ASN A 32 1.27 7.70 -15.33
N LEU A 33 2.54 8.10 -15.32
CA LEU A 33 3.59 7.38 -14.57
C LEU A 33 3.38 7.40 -13.05
N GLN A 34 2.70 8.41 -12.50
CA GLN A 34 2.43 8.47 -11.06
C GLN A 34 1.34 7.47 -10.65
N GLY A 35 0.25 7.39 -11.41
CA GLY A 35 -0.81 6.40 -11.22
C GLY A 35 -0.27 4.97 -11.36
N ASP A 36 0.50 4.71 -12.41
CA ASP A 36 1.16 3.41 -12.65
C ASP A 36 2.08 3.00 -11.47
N ALA A 37 2.83 3.96 -10.93
CA ALA A 37 3.73 3.72 -9.80
C ALA A 37 2.94 3.39 -8.51
N ARG A 38 1.83 4.08 -8.27
CA ARG A 38 0.94 3.84 -7.12
C ARG A 38 0.24 2.49 -7.20
N VAL A 39 -0.32 2.14 -8.37
CA VAL A 39 -0.93 0.82 -8.62
C VAL A 39 0.11 -0.28 -8.40
N SER A 40 1.33 -0.11 -8.90
CA SER A 40 2.42 -1.08 -8.70
C SER A 40 2.78 -1.25 -7.22
N ALA A 41 2.82 -0.15 -6.47
CA ALA A 41 3.11 -0.20 -5.05
C ALA A 41 1.96 -0.82 -4.23
N LEU A 42 0.69 -0.55 -4.58
CA LEU A 42 -0.47 -1.21 -3.99
C LEU A 42 -0.48 -2.72 -4.27
N ALA A 43 -0.09 -3.13 -5.48
CA ALA A 43 0.09 -4.53 -5.81
C ALA A 43 1.20 -5.18 -4.97
N GLY A 44 2.31 -4.46 -4.75
CA GLY A 44 3.38 -4.89 -3.84
C GLY A 44 2.90 -5.06 -2.40
N MET A 45 2.16 -4.08 -1.87
CA MET A 45 1.55 -4.14 -0.53
C MET A 45 0.58 -5.32 -0.42
N LYS A 46 -0.29 -5.52 -1.42
CA LYS A 46 -1.21 -6.66 -1.49
C LYS A 46 -0.45 -7.99 -1.42
N ALA A 47 0.61 -8.14 -2.21
CA ALA A 47 1.42 -9.35 -2.22
C ALA A 47 2.12 -9.57 -0.87
N ALA A 48 2.59 -8.51 -0.21
CA ALA A 48 3.19 -8.58 1.12
C ALA A 48 2.19 -9.11 2.17
N ILE A 49 0.97 -8.58 2.21
CA ILE A 49 -0.06 -9.07 3.15
C ILE A 49 -0.42 -10.52 2.84
N GLN A 50 -0.56 -10.90 1.56
CA GLN A 50 -0.85 -12.28 1.15
C GLN A 50 0.26 -13.26 1.56
N GLY A 51 1.53 -12.85 1.39
CA GLY A 51 2.70 -13.62 1.82
C GLY A 51 2.72 -13.79 3.34
N ALA A 52 2.54 -12.69 4.09
CA ALA A 52 2.48 -12.71 5.55
C ALA A 52 1.36 -13.64 6.04
N ASN A 53 0.17 -13.55 5.46
CA ASN A 53 -0.96 -14.42 5.79
C ASN A 53 -0.70 -15.89 5.49
N THR A 54 0.02 -16.22 4.42
CA THR A 54 0.39 -17.61 4.09
C THR A 54 1.34 -18.19 5.15
N LEU A 55 2.31 -17.40 5.61
CA LEU A 55 3.27 -17.81 6.65
C LEU A 55 2.59 -17.96 8.02
N VAL A 56 1.76 -16.98 8.40
CA VAL A 56 1.00 -16.99 9.66
C VAL A 56 0.04 -18.16 9.69
N TYR A 57 -0.68 -18.42 8.60
CA TYR A 57 -1.58 -19.57 8.49
C TYR A 57 -0.85 -20.89 8.59
N SER A 58 0.31 -21.02 7.95
CA SER A 58 1.14 -22.22 8.05
C SER A 58 1.56 -22.51 9.50
N LYS A 59 1.95 -21.46 10.24
CA LYS A 59 2.28 -21.57 11.67
C LYS A 59 1.05 -21.88 12.53
N ALA A 60 -0.10 -21.28 12.23
CA ALA A 60 -1.34 -21.54 12.94
C ALA A 60 -1.83 -22.97 12.74
N ALA A 61 -1.70 -23.52 11.52
CA ALA A 61 -2.05 -24.89 11.22
C ALA A 61 -1.14 -25.89 11.95
N ILE A 62 0.16 -25.59 12.07
CA ILE A 62 1.11 -26.41 12.86
C ILE A 62 0.74 -26.38 14.35
N ALA A 63 0.30 -25.23 14.85
CA ALA A 63 -0.11 -25.04 16.24
C ALA A 63 -1.54 -25.56 16.53
N GLY A 64 -2.31 -25.98 15.52
CA GLY A 64 -3.71 -26.41 15.66
C GLY A 64 -4.67 -25.28 16.02
N GLU A 65 -4.35 -24.06 15.61
CA GLU A 65 -5.10 -22.84 15.91
C GLU A 65 -5.80 -22.24 14.70
N GLU A 66 -5.66 -22.86 13.53
CA GLU A 66 -6.12 -22.35 12.23
C GLU A 66 -7.65 -22.22 12.12
N LYS A 67 -8.40 -22.80 13.05
CA LYS A 67 -9.88 -22.70 13.11
C LYS A 67 -10.38 -21.88 14.28
N LYS A 68 -9.50 -21.35 15.13
CA LYS A 68 -9.88 -20.57 16.30
C LYS A 68 -10.14 -19.12 15.89
N ALA A 69 -11.25 -18.56 16.37
CA ALA A 69 -11.51 -17.13 16.29
C ALA A 69 -10.56 -16.39 17.25
N ALA A 70 -10.22 -15.14 16.95
CA ALA A 70 -9.39 -14.32 17.82
C ALA A 70 -10.01 -14.07 19.20
N THR A 71 -11.34 -14.20 19.31
CA THR A 71 -12.09 -14.07 20.56
C THR A 71 -12.09 -15.34 21.41
N ALA A 72 -11.41 -16.42 20.98
CA ALA A 72 -11.25 -17.62 21.79
C ALA A 72 -10.40 -17.34 23.04
N THR A 73 -10.53 -18.17 24.06
CA THR A 73 -9.80 -18.01 25.33
C THR A 73 -8.98 -19.28 25.62
N PRO A 74 -7.64 -19.22 25.61
CA PRO A 74 -6.80 -18.06 25.26
C PRO A 74 -6.91 -17.71 23.76
N ALA A 75 -6.59 -16.46 23.42
CA ALA A 75 -6.60 -15.99 22.04
C ALA A 75 -5.54 -16.75 21.23
N PRO A 76 -5.86 -17.21 20.00
CA PRO A 76 -4.91 -17.93 19.18
C PRO A 76 -3.77 -17.00 18.76
N SER A 77 -2.53 -17.44 18.98
CA SER A 77 -1.34 -16.64 18.69
C SER A 77 -0.20 -17.53 18.23
N VAL A 78 0.53 -17.05 17.23
CA VAL A 78 1.62 -17.80 16.61
C VAL A 78 2.90 -16.99 16.65
N ASP A 79 4.02 -17.65 16.98
CA ASP A 79 5.33 -17.02 16.92
C ASP A 79 5.80 -16.91 15.47
N ILE A 80 5.89 -15.68 14.98
CA ILE A 80 6.34 -15.33 13.62
C ILE A 80 7.83 -14.93 13.57
N GLY A 81 8.56 -15.01 14.69
CA GLY A 81 10.00 -14.71 14.74
C GLY A 81 10.33 -13.23 14.94
N THR A 82 9.36 -12.40 15.30
CA THR A 82 9.52 -10.96 15.53
C THR A 82 9.69 -10.59 17.01
N GLY A 83 9.66 -11.58 17.91
CA GLY A 83 9.71 -11.38 19.36
C GLY A 83 8.36 -11.10 20.01
N THR A 84 7.31 -10.83 19.22
CA THR A 84 5.92 -10.71 19.68
C THR A 84 5.02 -11.66 18.88
N PRO A 85 4.28 -12.59 19.53
CA PRO A 85 3.38 -13.48 18.82
C PRO A 85 2.29 -12.72 18.05
N ALA A 86 2.02 -13.14 16.83
CA ALA A 86 0.93 -12.59 16.03
C ALA A 86 -0.39 -13.24 16.46
N VAL A 87 -1.37 -12.41 16.85
CA VAL A 87 -2.72 -12.87 17.15
C VAL A 87 -3.44 -13.15 15.84
N THR A 88 -4.05 -14.33 15.72
CA THR A 88 -4.68 -14.76 14.48
C THR A 88 -6.20 -14.75 14.57
N GLN A 89 -6.85 -14.62 13.43
CA GLN A 89 -8.28 -14.78 13.23
C GLN A 89 -8.46 -15.91 12.22
N PHE A 90 -8.89 -17.09 12.68
CA PHE A 90 -8.98 -18.31 11.87
C PHE A 90 -7.68 -18.61 11.12
N GLY A 91 -6.55 -18.51 11.84
CA GLY A 91 -5.21 -18.75 11.31
C GLY A 91 -4.62 -17.64 10.45
N TYR A 92 -5.36 -16.59 10.09
CA TYR A 92 -4.86 -15.45 9.32
C TYR A 92 -4.62 -14.23 10.21
N LEU A 93 -3.90 -13.23 9.72
CA LEU A 93 -3.70 -11.97 10.40
C LEU A 93 -5.02 -11.23 10.60
N GLN A 94 -5.14 -10.58 11.75
CA GLN A 94 -6.27 -9.69 11.99
C GLN A 94 -6.14 -8.42 11.14
N ALA A 95 -7.30 -7.86 10.79
CA ALA A 95 -7.42 -6.53 10.20
C ALA A 95 -7.21 -5.46 11.29
N ASN A 96 -5.99 -5.43 11.83
CA ASN A 96 -5.54 -4.54 12.88
C ASN A 96 -4.13 -4.05 12.53
N GLN A 97 -3.89 -2.74 12.69
CA GLN A 97 -2.59 -2.12 12.47
C GLN A 97 -1.46 -2.84 13.21
N ALA A 98 -1.62 -3.14 14.50
CA ALA A 98 -0.55 -3.76 15.29
C ALA A 98 -0.16 -5.14 14.76
N GLN A 99 -1.10 -5.92 14.24
CA GLN A 99 -0.82 -7.25 13.67
C GLN A 99 -0.18 -7.14 12.29
N LEU A 100 -0.61 -6.17 11.48
CA LEU A 100 -0.03 -5.89 10.18
C LEU A 100 1.41 -5.37 10.29
N GLU A 101 1.68 -4.43 11.19
CA GLU A 101 3.05 -3.93 11.45
C GLU A 101 3.95 -4.96 12.15
N ASN A 102 3.37 -5.92 12.86
CA ASN A 102 4.16 -7.01 13.43
C ASN A 102 4.55 -8.02 12.35
N ALA A 103 3.60 -8.40 11.48
CA ALA A 103 3.82 -9.41 10.46
C ALA A 103 4.51 -8.89 9.19
N MET A 104 4.52 -7.58 8.99
CA MET A 104 5.14 -6.91 7.85
C MET A 104 6.04 -5.81 8.39
N ASP A 105 7.25 -5.70 7.84
CA ASP A 105 8.20 -4.63 8.17
C ASP A 105 7.76 -3.30 7.51
N VAL A 106 6.66 -2.75 8.02
CA VAL A 106 6.04 -1.51 7.55
C VAL A 106 5.48 -0.74 8.74
N LYS A 107 5.46 0.59 8.62
CA LYS A 107 4.81 1.51 9.55
C LYS A 107 3.72 2.29 8.85
N PHE A 108 2.63 2.53 9.57
CA PHE A 108 1.47 3.23 9.03
C PHE A 108 1.14 4.47 9.84
N ASN A 109 0.72 5.53 9.15
CA ASN A 109 -0.03 6.61 9.77
C ASN A 109 -1.46 6.13 10.03
N THR A 110 -1.88 6.10 11.30
CA THR A 110 -3.27 5.76 11.65
C THR A 110 -4.20 6.90 11.25
N VAL A 111 -5.25 6.56 10.52
CA VAL A 111 -6.26 7.51 10.06
C VAL A 111 -7.61 7.14 10.65
N THR A 112 -8.36 8.15 11.09
CA THR A 112 -9.71 7.99 11.66
C THR A 112 -10.82 8.39 10.70
N ASP A 113 -10.48 8.98 9.55
CA ASP A 113 -11.41 9.38 8.50
C ASP A 113 -10.77 9.15 7.11
N LEU A 114 -11.39 8.30 6.30
CA LEU A 114 -10.95 7.98 4.93
C LEU A 114 -10.94 9.19 3.99
N ALA A 115 -11.70 10.24 4.29
CA ALA A 115 -11.73 11.47 3.50
C ALA A 115 -10.50 12.37 3.77
N VAL A 116 -9.69 12.04 4.77
CA VAL A 116 -8.52 12.83 5.17
C VAL A 116 -7.25 12.11 4.75
N ASN A 117 -6.45 12.76 3.91
CA ASN A 117 -5.05 12.36 3.73
C ASN A 117 -4.24 12.94 4.88
N PRO A 118 -3.82 12.13 5.88
CA PRO A 118 -3.07 12.65 7.02
C PRO A 118 -1.71 13.19 6.56
N THR A 119 -1.26 14.29 7.15
CA THR A 119 0.13 14.77 7.05
C THR A 119 0.99 14.03 8.07
N GLY A 120 1.08 12.70 7.92
CA GLY A 120 1.96 11.85 8.71
C GLY A 120 3.38 11.81 8.14
N THR A 121 4.29 11.18 8.87
CA THR A 121 5.70 10.98 8.46
C THR A 121 5.90 9.70 7.68
N GLU A 122 4.99 8.73 7.81
CA GLU A 122 5.09 7.44 7.11
C GLU A 122 4.57 7.53 5.68
N ASP A 123 5.08 6.65 4.82
CA ASP A 123 4.70 6.58 3.41
C ASP A 123 3.30 5.99 3.20
N TRP A 124 2.81 5.22 4.18
CA TRP A 124 1.56 4.48 4.09
C TRP A 124 0.58 4.91 5.18
N ASN A 125 -0.69 5.01 4.78
CA ASN A 125 -1.79 5.34 5.65
C ASN A 125 -2.65 4.10 5.86
N ILE A 126 -3.21 3.95 7.07
CA ILE A 126 -4.10 2.85 7.43
C ILE A 126 -5.36 3.38 8.09
N PHE A 127 -6.51 2.93 7.59
CA PHE A 127 -7.80 3.12 8.24
C PHE A 127 -8.35 1.76 8.66
N VAL A 128 -8.58 1.60 9.96
CA VAL A 128 -9.23 0.41 10.50
C VAL A 128 -10.74 0.67 10.51
N GLY A 129 -11.43 0.07 9.56
CA GLY A 129 -12.88 0.18 9.43
C GLY A 129 -13.62 -0.76 10.38
N THR A 130 -14.93 -0.84 10.16
CA THR A 130 -15.80 -1.79 10.87
C THR A 130 -15.72 -3.19 10.24
N SER A 131 -16.20 -4.19 10.97
CA SER A 131 -16.33 -5.58 10.48
C SER A 131 -15.01 -6.22 9.99
N GLY A 132 -13.87 -5.81 10.55
CA GLY A 132 -12.57 -6.42 10.24
C GLY A 132 -12.07 -6.10 8.83
N VAL A 133 -12.37 -4.90 8.33
CA VAL A 133 -11.82 -4.35 7.09
C VAL A 133 -10.80 -3.28 7.43
N VAL A 134 -9.64 -3.35 6.78
CA VAL A 134 -8.62 -2.33 6.80
C VAL A 134 -8.43 -1.78 5.40
N THR A 135 -8.35 -0.47 5.28
CA THR A 135 -8.05 0.22 4.02
C THR A 135 -6.66 0.85 4.13
N ILE A 136 -5.82 0.63 3.13
CA ILE A 136 -4.42 1.08 3.07
C ILE A 136 -4.22 1.87 1.79
N TRP A 137 -3.54 3.00 1.87
CA TRP A 137 -3.18 3.80 0.70
C TRP A 137 -1.86 4.54 0.92
N GLN A 138 -1.25 5.02 -0.16
CA GLN A 138 -0.02 5.81 -0.07
C GLN A 138 -0.32 7.25 0.34
N SER A 139 0.60 7.85 1.09
CA SER A 139 0.54 9.27 1.43
C SER A 139 0.56 10.14 0.17
N GLY A 140 -0.41 11.06 0.07
CA GLY A 140 -0.60 11.92 -1.10
C GLY A 140 -1.33 11.29 -2.30
N ALA A 141 -1.78 10.04 -2.20
CA ALA A 141 -2.64 9.42 -3.20
C ALA A 141 -4.11 9.88 -3.07
N PRO A 142 -4.90 9.90 -4.16
CA PRO A 142 -6.34 10.09 -4.11
C PRO A 142 -7.01 9.08 -3.17
N THR A 143 -8.16 9.45 -2.60
CA THR A 143 -8.93 8.57 -1.70
C THR A 143 -9.51 7.34 -2.41
N THR A 144 -9.50 7.32 -3.75
CA THR A 144 -9.90 6.19 -4.61
C THR A 144 -8.79 5.17 -4.80
N CYS A 145 -7.53 5.56 -4.58
CA CYS A 145 -6.36 4.71 -4.78
C CYS A 145 -6.02 3.93 -3.51
N PHE A 146 -6.72 2.82 -3.26
CA PHE A 146 -6.54 2.07 -2.01
C PHE A 146 -6.48 0.54 -2.19
N LEU A 147 -5.98 -0.10 -1.15
CA LEU A 147 -6.00 -1.53 -0.92
C LEU A 147 -6.91 -1.83 0.27
N SER A 148 -7.97 -2.58 0.02
CA SER A 148 -8.85 -3.11 1.06
C SER A 148 -8.45 -4.54 1.41
N TYR A 149 -8.07 -4.73 2.68
CA TYR A 149 -7.86 -6.03 3.31
C TYR A 149 -9.03 -6.35 4.23
N LYS A 150 -9.69 -7.47 3.99
CA LYS A 150 -10.74 -8.00 4.88
C LYS A 150 -10.24 -9.29 5.51
N GLN A 151 -10.18 -9.34 6.84
CA GLN A 151 -9.76 -10.53 7.58
C GLN A 151 -10.74 -11.70 7.38
N ALA A 152 -10.30 -12.91 7.74
CA ALA A 152 -11.17 -14.10 7.71
C ALA A 152 -12.37 -13.96 8.66
N GLU A 153 -13.58 -14.24 8.16
CA GLU A 153 -14.81 -14.19 8.95
C GLU A 153 -15.13 -15.52 9.66
N SER A 154 -14.65 -16.63 9.10
CA SER A 154 -14.81 -17.97 9.66
C SER A 154 -13.71 -18.91 9.17
N SER A 155 -13.65 -20.12 9.71
CA SER A 155 -12.73 -21.18 9.24
C SER A 155 -12.96 -21.62 7.79
N SER A 156 -14.06 -21.20 7.16
CA SER A 156 -14.41 -21.52 5.76
C SER A 156 -14.43 -20.29 4.84
N ILE A 157 -14.27 -19.07 5.39
CA ILE A 157 -14.27 -17.82 4.62
C ILE A 157 -12.88 -17.21 4.71
N LEU A 158 -12.14 -17.27 3.60
CA LEU A 158 -10.77 -16.78 3.51
C LEU A 158 -10.71 -15.24 3.54
N PRO A 159 -9.57 -14.65 3.93
CA PRO A 159 -9.35 -13.21 3.80
C PRO A 159 -9.43 -12.75 2.35
N THR A 160 -9.93 -11.53 2.14
CA THR A 160 -10.07 -10.93 0.81
C THR A 160 -9.11 -9.74 0.66
N TYR A 161 -8.51 -9.61 -0.53
CA TYR A 161 -7.53 -8.56 -0.85
C TYR A 161 -7.90 -7.89 -2.17
N VAL A 162 -8.39 -6.66 -2.09
CA VAL A 162 -8.81 -5.87 -3.27
C VAL A 162 -7.90 -4.65 -3.33
N ALA A 163 -7.06 -4.58 -4.36
CA ALA A 163 -6.24 -3.40 -4.65
C ALA A 163 -6.83 -2.70 -5.86
N GLU A 164 -6.81 -1.37 -5.87
CA GLU A 164 -7.06 -0.59 -7.07
C GLU A 164 -6.03 -0.95 -8.16
N THR A 165 -6.53 -1.11 -9.39
CA THR A 165 -5.73 -1.50 -10.56
C THR A 165 -5.76 -0.46 -11.66
N ASP A 166 -6.68 0.51 -11.60
CA ASP A 166 -6.76 1.58 -12.58
C ASP A 166 -5.77 2.72 -12.22
N PRO A 167 -4.80 3.05 -13.09
CA PRO A 167 -3.92 4.17 -12.90
C PRO A 167 -4.62 5.53 -12.87
N ASP A 168 -5.82 5.67 -13.44
CA ASP A 168 -6.56 6.96 -13.44
C ASP A 168 -7.29 7.21 -12.10
N ASP A 169 -7.57 6.15 -11.35
CA ASP A 169 -8.09 6.22 -9.96
C ASP A 169 -6.95 6.40 -8.94
N CYS A 170 -5.70 6.45 -9.42
CA CYS A 170 -4.44 6.64 -8.72
C CYS A 170 -3.60 7.80 -9.31
#